data_AF-A0A2J6J3M5-F1
#
_entry.id   AF-A0A2J6J3M5-F1
#
_cell.length_a   1.000
_cell.length_b   1.000
_cell.length_c   1.000
_cell.angle_alpha   90.00
_cell.angle_beta   90.00
_cell.angle_gamma   90.00
#
_symmetry.space_group_name_H-M   'P 1'
#
loop_
_entity.id
_entity.type
_entity.pdbx_description
1 polymer ?
#
loop_
_entity_poly.entity_id
_entity_poly.type
_entity_poly.pdbx_seq_one_letter_code
_entity_poly.pdbx_strand_id
1 'polypeptide(L)'
;MVVLILVALAAGVFLGMVLRRKLSESKLANAQATADQIAADAQKDADAIRKEATIQAKDVVLQAKTDWEQEVRDLRREIQAHENRLQQKEENLERKVGQVDQRAEELEKKDHHLRSQEGQIQKREKDVEALEIEQQQQLERIAGMSSEQAKQHLLDQMLSEAKHDAAKGIKQIEDDAREIADKKAKMIMALAIQRYAGDFVAEKTVSVVPLPSDEMKGRIIGREGRNIRAIEAATGIDLIIDDTPEAVVISGFNPVRREVARISLERLIADGRIHPARIEELVEKAAEEVEVSIREAGEQATFDVGVHGIHPEIIKLLGMLKYRTS
;
A
#
# COMPACT_ATOMS: atom_id res chain seq x y z
N MET A 1 -140.88 82.34 -104.03
CA MET A 1 -139.58 81.64 -104.16
C MET A 1 -138.58 82.03 -103.07
N VAL A 2 -138.27 83.31 -102.82
CA VAL A 2 -137.25 83.73 -101.83
C VAL A 2 -137.56 83.32 -100.37
N VAL A 3 -138.82 83.38 -99.94
CA VAL A 3 -139.22 83.02 -98.56
C VAL A 3 -139.02 81.52 -98.26
N LEU A 4 -139.32 80.64 -99.23
CA LEU A 4 -139.12 79.18 -99.09
C LEU A 4 -137.64 78.81 -98.95
N ILE A 5 -136.75 79.52 -99.65
CA ILE A 5 -135.30 79.32 -99.56
C ILE A 5 -134.77 79.75 -98.18
N LEU A 6 -135.26 80.88 -97.63
CA LEU A 6 -134.87 81.36 -96.30
C LEU A 6 -135.33 80.41 -95.18
N VAL A 7 -136.53 79.84 -95.27
CA VAL A 7 -137.03 78.85 -94.30
C VAL A 7 -136.22 77.55 -94.36
N ALA A 8 -135.88 77.07 -95.57
CA ALA A 8 -135.03 75.89 -95.74
C ALA A 8 -133.61 76.14 -95.20
N LEU A 9 -133.05 77.34 -95.40
CA LEU A 9 -131.73 77.70 -94.87
C LEU A 9 -131.75 77.79 -93.34
N ALA A 10 -132.78 78.41 -92.76
CA ALA A 10 -132.97 78.49 -91.31
C ALA A 10 -133.16 77.09 -90.69
N ALA A 11 -133.94 76.22 -91.31
CA ALA A 11 -134.11 74.83 -90.88
C ALA A 11 -132.81 74.03 -90.97
N GLY A 12 -132.02 74.21 -92.04
CA GLY A 12 -130.71 73.57 -92.21
C GLY A 12 -129.67 74.05 -91.20
N VAL A 13 -129.64 75.37 -90.91
CA VAL A 13 -128.77 75.95 -89.88
C VAL A 13 -129.20 75.48 -88.48
N PHE A 14 -130.50 75.38 -88.22
CA PHE A 14 -131.03 74.86 -86.96
C PHE A 14 -130.70 73.37 -86.77
N LEU A 15 -130.95 72.53 -87.78
CA LEU A 15 -130.55 71.11 -87.75
C LEU A 15 -129.03 70.96 -87.59
N GLY A 16 -128.24 71.77 -88.30
CA GLY A 16 -126.78 71.76 -88.20
C GLY A 16 -126.28 72.16 -86.81
N MET A 17 -126.89 73.15 -86.16
CA MET A 17 -126.58 73.52 -84.78
C MET A 17 -126.98 72.43 -83.79
N VAL A 18 -128.13 71.80 -83.96
CA VAL A 18 -128.59 70.69 -83.08
C VAL A 18 -127.68 69.46 -83.24
N LEU A 19 -127.34 69.07 -84.47
CA LEU A 19 -126.41 67.97 -84.74
C LEU A 19 -125.01 68.26 -84.21
N ARG A 20 -124.50 69.49 -84.38
CA ARG A 20 -123.20 69.90 -83.85
C ARG A 20 -123.19 69.92 -82.32
N ARG A 21 -124.26 70.37 -81.66
CA ARG A 21 -124.43 70.26 -80.21
C ARG A 21 -124.41 68.80 -79.76
N LYS A 22 -125.22 67.93 -80.39
CA LYS A 22 -125.30 66.51 -80.01
C LYS A 22 -124.00 65.74 -80.24
N LEU A 23 -123.28 66.01 -81.33
CA LEU A 23 -121.95 65.44 -81.61
C LEU A 23 -120.87 66.00 -80.68
N SER A 24 -120.95 67.28 -80.31
CA SER A 24 -120.04 67.90 -79.33
C SER A 24 -120.28 67.35 -77.93
N GLU A 25 -121.54 67.21 -77.53
CA GLU A 25 -121.94 66.57 -76.26
C GLU A 25 -121.55 65.10 -76.23
N SER A 26 -121.72 64.36 -77.32
CA SER A 26 -121.25 62.97 -77.43
C SER A 26 -119.73 62.84 -77.40
N LYS A 27 -118.98 63.75 -78.04
CA LYS A 27 -117.51 63.79 -77.97
C LYS A 27 -117.04 64.16 -76.57
N LEU A 28 -117.68 65.13 -75.91
CA LEU A 28 -117.40 65.49 -74.51
C LEU A 28 -117.74 64.34 -73.57
N ALA A 29 -118.87 63.66 -73.76
CA ALA A 29 -119.27 62.49 -72.97
C ALA A 29 -118.31 61.30 -73.16
N ASN A 30 -117.86 61.03 -74.39
CA ASN A 30 -116.85 59.99 -74.64
C ASN A 30 -115.48 60.36 -74.09
N ALA A 31 -115.07 61.63 -74.19
CA ALA A 31 -113.83 62.11 -73.59
C ALA A 31 -113.88 62.02 -72.06
N GLN A 32 -115.03 62.36 -71.46
CA GLN A 32 -115.27 62.23 -70.03
C GLN A 32 -115.27 60.75 -69.61
N ALA A 33 -115.97 59.87 -70.33
CA ALA A 33 -115.97 58.43 -70.06
C ALA A 33 -114.56 57.81 -70.20
N THR A 34 -113.78 58.27 -71.18
CA THR A 34 -112.39 57.82 -71.35
C THR A 34 -111.49 58.35 -70.24
N ALA A 35 -111.67 59.60 -69.80
CA ALA A 35 -110.95 60.17 -68.66
C ALA A 35 -111.31 59.45 -67.35
N ASP A 36 -112.58 59.15 -67.14
CA ASP A 36 -113.08 58.40 -65.98
C ASP A 36 -112.54 56.95 -66.00
N GLN A 37 -112.46 56.33 -67.18
CA GLN A 37 -111.86 55.00 -67.36
C GLN A 37 -110.36 55.00 -67.09
N ILE A 38 -109.60 55.98 -67.62
CA ILE A 38 -108.18 56.14 -67.33
C ILE A 38 -107.95 56.38 -65.83
N ALA A 39 -108.79 57.20 -65.19
CA ALA A 39 -108.72 57.43 -63.75
C ALA A 39 -109.03 56.15 -62.96
N ALA A 40 -110.02 55.37 -63.39
CA ALA A 40 -110.37 54.09 -62.76
C ALA A 40 -109.27 53.04 -62.93
N ASP A 41 -108.65 52.95 -64.11
CA ASP A 41 -107.55 52.03 -64.38
C ASP A 41 -106.27 52.46 -63.64
N ALA A 42 -105.94 53.76 -63.62
CA ALA A 42 -104.84 54.29 -62.81
C ALA A 42 -105.05 54.04 -61.31
N GLN A 43 -106.30 54.11 -60.82
CA GLN A 43 -106.61 53.78 -59.44
C GLN A 43 -106.43 52.29 -59.15
N LYS A 44 -106.85 51.40 -60.07
CA LYS A 44 -106.62 49.95 -59.94
C LYS A 44 -105.14 49.61 -59.96
N ASP A 45 -104.37 50.22 -60.85
CA ASP A 45 -102.92 50.01 -60.95
C ASP A 45 -102.21 50.52 -59.69
N ALA A 46 -102.61 51.69 -59.17
CA ALA A 46 -102.09 52.20 -57.89
C ALA A 46 -102.41 51.25 -56.72
N ASP A 47 -103.62 50.69 -56.67
CA ASP A 47 -104.01 49.71 -55.65
C ASP A 47 -103.28 48.38 -55.81
N ALA A 48 -103.01 47.95 -57.05
CA ALA A 48 -102.22 46.76 -57.35
C ALA A 48 -100.76 46.94 -56.91
N ILE A 49 -100.12 48.06 -57.28
CA ILE A 49 -98.76 48.42 -56.86
C ILE A 49 -98.67 48.50 -55.34
N ARG A 50 -99.64 49.14 -54.67
CA ARG A 50 -99.68 49.21 -53.19
C ARG A 50 -99.77 47.82 -52.57
N LYS A 51 -100.62 46.94 -53.10
CA LYS A 51 -100.74 45.56 -52.63
C LYS A 51 -99.46 44.77 -52.85
N GLU A 52 -98.87 44.86 -54.03
CA GLU A 52 -97.60 44.19 -54.37
C GLU A 52 -96.45 44.68 -53.48
N ALA A 53 -96.29 46.00 -53.33
CA ALA A 53 -95.31 46.59 -52.42
C ALA A 53 -95.53 46.15 -50.96
N THR A 54 -96.78 46.02 -50.53
CA THR A 54 -97.12 45.52 -49.18
C THR A 54 -96.77 44.04 -49.02
N ILE A 55 -96.99 43.22 -50.05
CA ILE A 55 -96.63 41.79 -50.05
C ILE A 55 -95.11 41.64 -50.03
N GLN A 56 -94.39 42.33 -50.92
CA GLN A 56 -92.94 42.31 -50.96
C GLN A 56 -92.33 42.80 -49.63
N ALA A 57 -92.87 43.86 -49.03
CA ALA A 57 -92.44 44.32 -47.72
C ALA A 57 -92.67 43.27 -46.62
N LYS A 58 -93.82 42.57 -46.65
CA LYS A 58 -94.10 41.46 -45.73
C LYS A 58 -93.16 40.27 -45.95
N ASP A 59 -92.85 39.93 -47.19
CA ASP A 59 -91.94 38.83 -47.53
C ASP A 59 -90.52 39.14 -47.06
N VAL A 60 -90.02 40.37 -47.26
CA VAL A 60 -88.71 40.81 -46.75
C VAL A 60 -88.67 40.74 -45.22
N VAL A 61 -89.73 41.20 -44.54
CA VAL A 61 -89.82 41.11 -43.07
C VAL A 61 -89.87 39.65 -42.60
N LEU A 62 -90.58 38.77 -43.32
CA LEU A 62 -90.68 37.35 -42.99
C LEU A 62 -89.34 36.62 -43.21
N GLN A 63 -88.64 36.93 -44.31
CA GLN A 63 -87.30 36.40 -44.60
C GLN A 63 -86.31 36.86 -43.53
N ALA A 64 -86.24 38.17 -43.26
CA ALA A 64 -85.37 38.72 -42.21
C ALA A 64 -85.66 38.11 -40.83
N LYS A 65 -86.95 37.86 -40.51
CA LYS A 65 -87.34 37.17 -39.28
C LYS A 65 -86.87 35.71 -39.27
N THR A 66 -86.98 35.00 -40.38
CA THR A 66 -86.57 33.60 -40.50
C THR A 66 -85.06 33.46 -40.36
N ASP A 67 -84.30 34.32 -41.03
CA ASP A 67 -82.84 34.36 -40.97
C ASP A 67 -82.38 34.68 -39.54
N TRP A 68 -82.99 35.66 -38.90
CA TRP A 68 -82.74 35.97 -37.48
C TRP A 68 -83.06 34.80 -36.55
N GLU A 69 -84.18 34.10 -36.76
CA GLU A 69 -84.51 32.89 -35.98
C GLU A 69 -83.53 31.75 -36.21
N GLN A 70 -82.93 31.64 -37.41
CA GLN A 70 -81.86 30.67 -37.67
C GLN A 70 -80.56 31.08 -36.96
N GLU A 71 -80.11 32.33 -37.11
CA GLU A 71 -78.91 32.85 -36.42
C GLU A 71 -79.02 32.72 -34.90
N VAL A 72 -80.16 33.06 -34.31
CA VAL A 72 -80.40 32.92 -32.86
C VAL A 72 -80.36 31.44 -32.45
N ARG A 73 -80.88 30.52 -33.28
CA ARG A 73 -80.81 29.08 -32.98
C ARG A 73 -79.37 28.57 -33.03
N ASP A 74 -78.60 28.99 -34.01
CA ASP A 74 -77.21 28.54 -34.16
C ASP A 74 -76.32 29.15 -33.06
N LEU A 75 -76.48 30.43 -32.75
CA LEU A 75 -75.81 31.07 -31.61
C LEU A 75 -76.15 30.38 -30.29
N ARG A 76 -77.42 30.00 -30.06
CA ARG A 76 -77.80 29.23 -28.87
C ARG A 76 -77.12 27.87 -28.81
N ARG A 77 -76.98 27.17 -29.94
CA ARG A 77 -76.27 25.89 -30.00
C ARG A 77 -74.79 26.05 -29.71
N GLU A 78 -74.15 27.08 -30.26
CA GLU A 78 -72.75 27.39 -29.99
C GLU A 78 -72.52 27.74 -28.52
N ILE A 79 -73.37 28.59 -27.94
CA ILE A 79 -73.31 28.93 -26.51
C ILE A 79 -73.44 27.65 -25.65
N GLN A 80 -74.43 26.79 -25.93
CA GLN A 80 -74.60 25.54 -25.19
C GLN A 80 -73.37 24.61 -25.34
N ALA A 81 -72.78 24.54 -26.53
CA ALA A 81 -71.58 23.74 -26.76
C ALA A 81 -70.37 24.28 -25.98
N HIS A 82 -70.22 25.61 -25.92
CA HIS A 82 -69.19 26.27 -25.13
C HIS A 82 -69.40 26.10 -23.63
N GLU A 83 -70.63 26.24 -23.13
CA GLU A 83 -71.00 26.00 -21.74
C GLU A 83 -70.68 24.56 -21.31
N ASN A 84 -71.11 23.58 -22.11
CA ASN A 84 -70.81 22.17 -21.82
C ASN A 84 -69.29 21.89 -21.80
N ARG A 85 -68.53 22.51 -22.71
CA ARG A 85 -67.07 22.39 -22.73
C ARG A 85 -66.40 23.07 -21.54
N LEU A 86 -66.92 24.21 -21.10
CA LEU A 86 -66.44 24.93 -19.91
C LEU A 86 -66.73 24.11 -18.66
N GLN A 87 -67.94 23.59 -18.49
CA GLN A 87 -68.31 22.73 -17.38
C GLN A 87 -67.41 21.48 -17.29
N GLN A 88 -67.15 20.81 -18.41
CA GLN A 88 -66.22 19.67 -18.44
C GLN A 88 -64.78 20.07 -18.03
N LYS A 89 -64.33 21.28 -18.40
CA LYS A 89 -63.01 21.77 -17.99
C LYS A 89 -62.98 22.11 -16.50
N GLU A 90 -64.03 22.71 -15.97
CA GLU A 90 -64.18 23.02 -14.54
C GLU A 90 -64.16 21.74 -13.71
N GLU A 91 -64.97 20.74 -14.06
CA GLU A 91 -64.98 19.44 -13.36
C GLU A 91 -63.61 18.75 -13.40
N ASN A 92 -62.91 18.80 -14.54
CA ASN A 92 -61.56 18.24 -14.66
C ASN A 92 -60.53 19.02 -13.84
N LEU A 93 -60.67 20.34 -13.74
CA LEU A 93 -59.79 21.19 -12.95
C LEU A 93 -60.02 20.93 -11.46
N GLU A 94 -61.27 20.84 -11.02
CA GLU A 94 -61.64 20.53 -9.65
C GLU A 94 -61.11 19.16 -9.21
N ARG A 95 -61.22 18.13 -10.06
CA ARG A 95 -60.60 16.82 -9.82
C ARG A 95 -59.08 16.91 -9.67
N LYS A 96 -58.41 17.71 -10.51
CA LYS A 96 -56.96 17.90 -10.42
C LYS A 96 -56.56 18.64 -9.15
N VAL A 97 -57.32 19.66 -8.76
CA VAL A 97 -57.10 20.39 -7.50
C VAL A 97 -57.22 19.44 -6.32
N GLY A 98 -58.29 18.63 -6.26
CA GLY A 98 -58.46 17.64 -5.20
C GLY A 98 -57.32 16.60 -5.14
N GLN A 99 -56.79 16.16 -6.29
CA GLN A 99 -55.61 15.28 -6.34
C GLN A 99 -54.33 15.95 -5.83
N VAL A 100 -54.15 17.24 -6.12
CA VAL A 100 -53.01 18.01 -5.64
C VAL A 100 -53.09 18.20 -4.13
N ASP A 101 -54.28 18.52 -3.60
CA ASP A 101 -54.50 18.70 -2.16
C ASP A 101 -54.26 17.39 -1.39
N GLN A 102 -54.76 16.26 -1.90
CA GLN A 102 -54.48 14.94 -1.31
C GLN A 102 -52.98 14.63 -1.27
N ARG A 103 -52.25 14.91 -2.35
CA ARG A 103 -50.80 14.71 -2.40
C ARG A 103 -50.07 15.65 -1.45
N ALA A 104 -50.52 16.89 -1.31
CA ALA A 104 -49.95 17.85 -0.39
C ALA A 104 -50.10 17.36 1.06
N GLU A 105 -51.28 16.87 1.45
CA GLU A 105 -51.54 16.30 2.78
C GLU A 105 -50.69 15.04 3.04
N GLU A 106 -50.55 14.16 2.05
CA GLU A 106 -49.67 12.98 2.16
C GLU A 106 -48.19 13.36 2.34
N LEU A 107 -47.72 14.39 1.63
CA LEU A 107 -46.36 14.89 1.75
C LEU A 107 -46.12 15.54 3.11
N GLU A 108 -47.07 16.31 3.62
CA GLU A 108 -46.99 16.92 4.96
C GLU A 108 -46.91 15.86 6.06
N LYS A 109 -47.73 14.79 5.96
CA LYS A 109 -47.65 13.64 6.88
C LYS A 109 -46.29 12.96 6.83
N LYS A 110 -45.72 12.76 5.62
CA LYS A 110 -44.39 12.18 5.45
C LYS A 110 -43.30 13.08 6.01
N ASP A 111 -43.36 14.39 5.79
CA ASP A 111 -42.40 15.35 6.31
C ASP A 111 -42.40 15.35 7.85
N HIS A 112 -43.59 15.39 8.47
CA HIS A 112 -43.71 15.26 9.92
C HIS A 112 -43.15 13.95 10.46
N HIS A 113 -43.39 12.83 9.78
CA HIS A 113 -42.84 11.53 10.16
C HIS A 113 -41.31 11.52 10.09
N LEU A 114 -40.74 12.03 8.99
CA LEU A 114 -39.29 12.10 8.79
C LEU A 114 -38.62 13.00 9.83
N ARG A 115 -39.18 14.18 10.13
CA ARG A 115 -38.65 15.06 11.18
C ARG A 115 -38.67 14.41 12.56
N SER A 116 -39.72 13.64 12.86
CA SER A 116 -39.81 12.88 14.12
C SER A 116 -38.74 11.80 14.21
N GLN A 117 -38.52 11.05 13.11
CA GLN A 117 -37.46 10.05 13.03
C GLN A 117 -36.07 10.68 13.17
N GLU A 118 -35.81 11.81 12.50
CA GLU A 118 -34.55 12.53 12.59
C GLU A 118 -34.26 12.98 14.03
N GLY A 119 -35.28 13.52 14.73
CA GLY A 119 -35.15 13.87 16.15
C GLY A 119 -34.87 12.67 17.05
N GLN A 120 -35.47 11.51 16.77
CA GLN A 120 -35.19 10.27 17.51
C GLN A 120 -33.77 9.76 17.25
N ILE A 121 -33.29 9.83 16.00
CA ILE A 121 -31.93 9.43 15.62
C ILE A 121 -30.92 10.32 16.35
N GLN A 122 -31.07 11.64 16.28
CA GLN A 122 -30.17 12.58 16.97
C GLN A 122 -30.13 12.36 18.49
N LYS A 123 -31.28 12.01 19.09
CA LYS A 123 -31.32 11.67 20.52
C LYS A 123 -30.53 10.38 20.80
N ARG A 124 -30.74 9.33 19.99
CA ARG A 124 -30.01 8.06 20.13
C ARG A 124 -28.51 8.21 19.92
N GLU A 125 -28.09 9.05 18.97
CA GLU A 125 -26.66 9.34 18.76
C GLU A 125 -26.02 9.95 20.01
N LYS A 126 -26.68 10.95 20.61
CA LYS A 126 -26.21 11.55 21.87
C LYS A 126 -26.19 10.56 23.03
N ASP A 127 -27.21 9.70 23.13
CA ASP A 127 -27.27 8.67 24.17
C ASP A 127 -26.14 7.64 24.00
N VAL A 128 -25.81 7.25 22.76
CA VAL A 128 -24.69 6.33 22.46
C VAL A 128 -23.35 6.96 22.77
N GLU A 129 -23.12 8.21 22.36
CA GLU A 129 -21.88 8.93 22.67
C GLU A 129 -21.66 9.05 24.18
N ALA A 130 -22.72 9.36 24.94
CA ALA A 130 -22.66 9.39 26.39
C ALA A 130 -22.33 8.00 27.00
N LEU A 131 -22.93 6.92 26.48
CA LEU A 131 -22.65 5.56 26.91
C LEU A 131 -21.22 5.11 26.60
N GLU A 132 -20.66 5.50 25.45
CA GLU A 132 -19.26 5.20 25.11
C GLU A 132 -18.29 5.87 26.09
N ILE A 133 -18.54 7.14 26.42
CA ILE A 133 -17.74 7.87 27.42
C ILE A 133 -17.87 7.19 28.79
N GLU A 134 -19.08 6.80 29.19
CA GLU A 134 -19.29 6.10 30.47
C GLU A 134 -18.57 4.75 30.49
N GLN A 135 -18.67 3.94 29.42
CA GLN A 135 -17.97 2.66 29.32
C GLN A 135 -16.46 2.84 29.40
N GLN A 136 -15.91 3.84 28.71
CA GLN A 136 -14.48 4.13 28.76
C GLN A 136 -14.04 4.47 30.18
N GLN A 137 -14.79 5.33 30.89
CA GLN A 137 -14.49 5.66 32.28
C GLN A 137 -14.61 4.45 33.22
N GLN A 138 -15.59 3.57 33.02
CA GLN A 138 -15.75 2.35 33.82
C GLN A 138 -14.60 1.37 33.56
N LEU A 139 -14.18 1.20 32.30
CA LEU A 139 -13.03 0.38 31.94
C LEU A 139 -11.74 0.93 32.55
N GLU A 140 -11.52 2.25 32.52
CA GLU A 140 -10.39 2.90 33.18
C GLU A 140 -10.40 2.67 34.71
N ARG A 141 -11.59 2.74 35.35
CA ARG A 141 -11.73 2.45 36.78
C ARG A 141 -11.45 0.98 37.11
N ILE A 142 -11.98 0.05 36.33
CA ILE A 142 -11.82 -1.40 36.55
C ILE A 142 -10.36 -1.82 36.32
N ALA A 143 -9.72 -1.28 35.28
CA ALA A 143 -8.33 -1.57 34.97
C ALA A 143 -7.35 -0.97 35.99
N GLY A 144 -7.78 0.01 36.80
CA GLY A 144 -6.94 0.72 37.76
C GLY A 144 -5.80 1.52 37.10
N MET A 145 -5.89 1.71 35.78
CA MET A 145 -4.91 2.39 34.94
C MET A 145 -5.65 3.07 33.78
N SER A 146 -5.21 4.27 33.41
CA SER A 146 -5.73 4.97 32.22
C SER A 146 -5.36 4.22 30.94
N SER A 147 -6.09 4.48 29.84
CA SER A 147 -5.78 3.89 28.52
C SER A 147 -4.32 4.11 28.10
N GLU A 148 -3.78 5.30 28.36
CA GLU A 148 -2.39 5.63 28.06
C GLU A 148 -1.41 4.81 28.91
N GLN A 149 -1.72 4.60 30.19
CA GLN A 149 -0.89 3.77 31.09
C GLN A 149 -0.92 2.29 30.69
N ALA A 150 -2.09 1.76 30.29
CA ALA A 150 -2.21 0.39 29.81
C ALA A 150 -1.39 0.17 28.53
N LYS A 151 -1.45 1.13 27.60
CA LYS A 151 -0.64 1.10 26.37
C LYS A 151 0.85 1.16 26.67
N GLN A 152 1.27 2.02 27.60
CA GLN A 152 2.68 2.13 28.00
C GLN A 152 3.19 0.83 28.64
N HIS A 153 2.40 0.23 29.52
CA HIS A 153 2.75 -1.04 30.17
C HIS A 153 2.88 -2.19 29.17
N LEU A 154 1.98 -2.26 28.18
CA LEU A 154 2.07 -3.25 27.10
C LEU A 154 3.34 -3.07 26.27
N LEU A 155 3.67 -1.83 25.90
CA LEU A 155 4.90 -1.51 25.18
C LEU A 155 6.15 -1.92 25.97
N ASP A 156 6.19 -1.64 27.27
CA ASP A 156 7.31 -2.00 28.13
C ASP A 156 7.48 -3.53 28.25
N GLN A 157 6.37 -4.28 28.35
CA GLN A 157 6.40 -5.75 28.34
C GLN A 157 6.94 -6.30 27.01
N MET A 158 6.44 -5.81 25.88
CA MET A 158 6.89 -6.23 24.56
C MET A 158 8.39 -5.93 24.34
N LEU A 159 8.86 -4.77 24.79
CA LEU A 159 10.28 -4.40 24.72
C LEU A 159 11.13 -5.30 25.62
N SER A 160 10.66 -5.65 26.80
CA SER A 160 11.37 -6.57 27.71
C SER A 160 11.48 -7.97 27.12
N GLU A 161 10.41 -8.48 26.51
CA GLU A 161 10.38 -9.80 25.88
C GLU A 161 11.32 -9.85 24.65
N ALA A 162 11.25 -8.84 23.78
CA ALA A 162 12.15 -8.73 22.63
C ALA A 162 13.63 -8.67 23.04
N LYS A 163 13.96 -7.95 24.13
CA LYS A 163 15.33 -7.92 24.68
C LYS A 163 15.78 -9.28 25.21
N HIS A 164 14.88 -10.02 25.85
CA HIS A 164 15.18 -11.35 26.37
C HIS A 164 15.48 -12.34 25.24
N ASP A 165 14.65 -12.36 24.20
CA ASP A 165 14.84 -13.22 23.03
C ASP A 165 16.12 -12.88 22.26
N ALA A 166 16.41 -11.58 22.08
CA ALA A 166 17.65 -11.13 21.47
C ALA A 166 18.88 -11.59 22.27
N ALA A 167 18.85 -11.46 23.60
CA ALA A 167 19.95 -11.90 24.46
C ALA A 167 20.18 -13.41 24.38
N LYS A 168 19.10 -14.20 24.29
CA LYS A 168 19.18 -15.66 24.10
C LYS A 168 19.82 -16.02 22.76
N GLY A 169 19.42 -15.34 21.68
CA GLY A 169 20.02 -15.52 20.35
C GLY A 169 21.50 -15.16 20.31
N ILE A 170 21.88 -14.03 20.91
CA ILE A 170 23.29 -13.59 21.00
C ILE A 170 24.14 -14.65 21.72
N LYS A 171 23.67 -15.13 22.89
CA LYS A 171 24.41 -16.13 23.66
C LYS A 171 24.61 -17.43 22.87
N GLN A 172 23.59 -17.87 22.15
CA GLN A 172 23.68 -19.07 21.34
C GLN A 172 24.69 -18.93 20.18
N ILE A 173 24.72 -17.76 19.52
CA ILE A 173 25.71 -17.45 18.48
C ILE A 173 27.13 -17.43 19.06
N GLU A 174 27.32 -16.84 20.25
CA GLU A 174 28.63 -16.81 20.91
C GLU A 174 29.13 -18.20 21.28
N ASP A 175 28.26 -19.05 21.84
CA ASP A 175 28.61 -20.42 22.24
C ASP A 175 28.99 -21.26 21.01
N ASP A 176 28.20 -21.19 19.92
CA ASP A 176 28.49 -21.88 18.66
C ASP A 176 29.82 -21.41 18.04
N ALA A 177 30.06 -20.10 18.02
CA ALA A 177 31.29 -19.53 17.50
C ALA A 177 32.51 -20.01 18.30
N ARG A 178 32.39 -20.10 19.62
CA ARG A 178 33.45 -20.58 20.52
C ARG A 178 33.76 -22.05 20.29
N GLU A 179 32.73 -22.89 20.13
CA GLU A 179 32.91 -24.32 19.85
C GLU A 179 33.56 -24.56 18.47
N ILE A 180 33.12 -23.85 17.44
CA ILE A 180 33.71 -23.91 16.10
C ILE A 180 35.17 -23.44 16.14
N ALA A 181 35.46 -22.35 16.87
CA ALA A 181 36.81 -21.83 17.02
C ALA A 181 37.74 -22.85 17.72
N ASP A 182 37.30 -23.48 18.80
CA ASP A 182 38.07 -24.50 19.52
C ASP A 182 38.38 -25.72 18.63
N LYS A 183 37.37 -26.23 17.91
CA LYS A 183 37.54 -27.33 16.94
C LYS A 183 38.55 -26.97 15.85
N LYS A 184 38.44 -25.76 15.26
CA LYS A 184 39.38 -25.28 14.24
C LYS A 184 40.79 -25.10 14.80
N ALA A 185 40.94 -24.53 15.98
CA ALA A 185 42.24 -24.32 16.62
C ALA A 185 42.96 -25.67 16.84
N LYS A 186 42.25 -26.67 17.38
CA LYS A 186 42.77 -28.03 17.56
C LYS A 186 43.18 -28.67 16.23
N MET A 187 42.38 -28.50 15.18
CA MET A 187 42.71 -29.00 13.83
C MET A 187 43.97 -28.34 13.27
N ILE A 188 44.10 -27.01 13.37
CA ILE A 188 45.27 -26.27 12.90
C ILE A 188 46.53 -26.72 13.66
N MET A 189 46.45 -26.86 14.98
CA MET A 189 47.56 -27.35 15.78
C MET A 189 47.97 -28.77 15.39
N ALA A 190 47.00 -29.69 15.22
CA ALA A 190 47.28 -31.05 14.80
C ALA A 190 47.98 -31.08 13.43
N LEU A 191 47.52 -30.27 12.47
CA LEU A 191 48.12 -30.15 11.15
C LEU A 191 49.54 -29.56 11.20
N ALA A 192 49.77 -28.57 12.04
CA ALA A 192 51.09 -27.99 12.25
C ALA A 192 52.07 -29.02 12.84
N ILE A 193 51.65 -29.74 13.89
CA ILE A 193 52.46 -30.82 14.49
C ILE A 193 52.78 -31.88 13.45
N GLN A 194 51.78 -32.37 12.71
CA GLN A 194 51.98 -33.39 11.67
C GLN A 194 53.00 -32.97 10.61
N ARG A 195 53.03 -31.67 10.24
CA ARG A 195 53.95 -31.14 9.23
C ARG A 195 55.37 -30.91 9.73
N TYR A 196 55.56 -30.49 10.98
CA TYR A 196 56.87 -30.02 11.47
C TYR A 196 57.55 -30.95 12.49
N ALA A 197 56.84 -31.94 13.04
CA ALA A 197 57.38 -32.80 14.09
C ALA A 197 58.55 -33.69 13.62
N GLY A 198 58.55 -34.16 12.37
CA GLY A 198 59.63 -35.00 11.84
C GLY A 198 60.96 -34.25 11.75
N ASP A 199 60.94 -33.10 11.06
CA ASP A 199 62.15 -32.33 10.76
C ASP A 199 62.73 -31.65 12.03
N PHE A 200 61.88 -31.10 12.91
CA PHE A 200 62.34 -30.39 14.11
C PHE A 200 62.91 -31.32 15.19
N VAL A 201 62.40 -32.55 15.31
CA VAL A 201 62.89 -33.51 16.33
C VAL A 201 64.24 -34.10 15.93
N ALA A 202 64.49 -34.36 14.65
CA ALA A 202 65.75 -34.94 14.19
C ALA A 202 66.95 -33.97 14.35
N GLU A 203 66.76 -32.68 14.05
CA GLU A 203 67.85 -31.68 14.16
C GLU A 203 68.22 -31.36 15.62
N LYS A 204 67.27 -31.44 16.55
CA LYS A 204 67.45 -30.99 17.94
C LYS A 204 67.68 -32.12 18.94
N THR A 205 67.54 -33.40 18.58
CA THR A 205 67.72 -34.53 19.52
C THR A 205 69.07 -35.24 19.42
N VAL A 206 69.87 -34.90 18.41
CA VAL A 206 71.09 -35.62 18.08
C VAL A 206 72.30 -34.67 18.09
N SER A 207 73.42 -35.12 18.66
CA SER A 207 74.71 -34.39 18.61
C SER A 207 75.81 -35.34 18.14
N VAL A 208 76.61 -34.92 17.16
CA VAL A 208 77.68 -35.74 16.59
C VAL A 208 79.01 -35.33 17.18
N VAL A 209 79.78 -36.30 17.68
CA VAL A 209 81.14 -36.08 18.19
C VAL A 209 82.14 -36.76 17.24
N PRO A 210 83.09 -36.01 16.65
CA PRO A 210 84.13 -36.59 15.80
C PRO A 210 85.16 -37.34 16.64
N LEU A 211 85.61 -38.49 16.13
CA LEU A 211 86.65 -39.32 16.71
C LEU A 211 87.94 -39.22 15.88
N PRO A 212 89.13 -39.24 16.51
CA PRO A 212 90.39 -39.14 15.79
C PRO A 212 90.82 -40.43 15.07
N SER A 213 90.19 -41.58 15.39
CA SER A 213 90.41 -42.86 14.71
C SER A 213 89.34 -43.91 15.06
N ASP A 214 89.17 -44.92 14.21
CA ASP A 214 88.30 -46.08 14.51
C ASP A 214 88.83 -46.95 15.67
N GLU A 215 90.13 -46.88 15.96
CA GLU A 215 90.69 -47.52 17.17
C GLU A 215 90.09 -46.89 18.44
N MET A 216 89.89 -45.57 18.45
CA MET A 216 89.21 -44.88 19.56
C MET A 216 87.74 -45.25 19.66
N LYS A 217 87.05 -45.47 18.52
CA LYS A 217 85.68 -46.00 18.48
C LYS A 217 85.60 -47.36 19.19
N GLY A 218 86.56 -48.26 18.91
CA GLY A 218 86.67 -49.56 19.58
C GLY A 218 86.90 -49.47 21.10
N ARG A 219 87.68 -48.49 21.56
CA ARG A 219 87.92 -48.23 23.00
C ARG A 219 86.68 -47.65 23.71
N ILE A 220 85.91 -46.80 23.05
CA ILE A 220 84.65 -46.23 23.57
C ILE A 220 83.59 -47.32 23.74
N ILE A 221 83.50 -48.28 22.82
CA ILE A 221 82.62 -49.46 22.97
C ILE A 221 83.11 -50.32 24.14
N GLY A 222 84.41 -50.65 24.15
CA GLY A 222 85.00 -51.59 25.10
C GLY A 222 84.61 -53.04 24.84
N ARG A 223 85.26 -53.99 25.53
CA ARG A 223 84.95 -55.43 25.39
C ARG A 223 83.50 -55.66 25.82
N GLU A 224 82.70 -56.27 24.94
CA GLU A 224 81.26 -56.55 25.14
C GLU A 224 80.38 -55.31 25.38
N GLY A 225 80.82 -54.11 24.95
CA GLY A 225 80.07 -52.88 25.15
C GLY A 225 80.10 -52.34 26.58
N ARG A 226 81.05 -52.80 27.41
CA ARG A 226 81.16 -52.40 28.83
C ARG A 226 81.34 -50.90 29.01
N ASN A 227 82.11 -50.25 28.15
CA ASN A 227 82.43 -48.83 28.29
C ASN A 227 81.26 -47.96 27.81
N ILE A 228 80.65 -48.28 26.66
CA ILE A 228 79.47 -47.57 26.16
C ILE A 228 78.32 -47.63 27.18
N ARG A 229 78.01 -48.80 27.75
CA ARG A 229 76.97 -48.93 28.78
C ARG A 229 77.29 -48.14 30.05
N ALA A 230 78.56 -48.02 30.42
CA ALA A 230 78.96 -47.20 31.56
C ALA A 230 78.76 -45.70 31.28
N ILE A 231 79.06 -45.24 30.05
CA ILE A 231 78.80 -43.86 29.63
C ILE A 231 77.28 -43.59 29.60
N GLU A 232 76.50 -44.50 29.02
CA GLU A 232 75.03 -44.39 28.96
C GLU A 232 74.41 -44.39 30.36
N ALA A 233 74.88 -45.25 31.26
CA ALA A 233 74.40 -45.30 32.64
C ALA A 233 74.77 -44.05 33.45
N ALA A 234 75.99 -43.52 33.27
CA ALA A 234 76.47 -42.34 33.99
C ALA A 234 75.81 -41.04 33.49
N THR A 235 75.61 -40.91 32.18
CA THR A 235 75.04 -39.69 31.57
C THR A 235 73.52 -39.74 31.43
N GLY A 236 72.93 -40.93 31.39
CA GLY A 236 71.50 -41.16 31.14
C GLY A 236 71.06 -40.77 29.73
N ILE A 237 71.96 -40.93 28.75
CA ILE A 237 71.78 -40.60 27.33
C ILE A 237 72.27 -41.79 26.48
N ASP A 238 71.60 -42.06 25.37
CA ASP A 238 71.93 -43.19 24.49
C ASP A 238 73.02 -42.81 23.49
N LEU A 239 74.01 -43.69 23.30
CA LEU A 239 75.08 -43.51 22.33
C LEU A 239 74.85 -44.45 21.14
N ILE A 240 74.60 -43.89 19.97
CA ILE A 240 74.42 -44.63 18.74
C ILE A 240 75.76 -44.72 18.01
N ILE A 241 76.21 -45.96 17.81
CA ILE A 241 77.42 -46.28 17.06
C ILE A 241 77.00 -47.02 15.80
N ASP A 242 77.09 -46.34 14.67
CA ASP A 242 76.68 -46.83 13.35
C ASP A 242 77.88 -46.98 12.39
N ASP A 243 77.65 -47.37 11.15
CA ASP A 243 78.66 -47.54 10.08
C ASP A 243 79.33 -46.23 9.62
N THR A 244 78.98 -45.10 10.23
CA THR A 244 79.66 -43.81 9.97
C THR A 244 81.10 -43.87 10.50
N PRO A 245 82.12 -43.69 9.65
CA PRO A 245 83.52 -43.70 10.07
C PRO A 245 83.81 -42.48 10.97
N GLU A 246 84.71 -42.65 11.94
CA GLU A 246 85.27 -41.53 12.72
C GLU A 246 84.25 -40.65 13.48
N ALA A 247 83.06 -41.16 13.80
CA ALA A 247 82.06 -40.40 14.58
C ALA A 247 81.21 -41.29 15.50
N VAL A 248 80.73 -40.69 16.60
CA VAL A 248 79.72 -41.28 17.50
C VAL A 248 78.56 -40.30 17.62
N VAL A 249 77.35 -40.85 17.60
CA VAL A 249 76.12 -40.08 17.62
C VAL A 249 75.50 -40.15 19.02
N ILE A 250 75.34 -39.00 19.67
CA ILE A 250 74.70 -38.89 20.98
C ILE A 250 73.22 -38.59 20.77
N SER A 251 72.33 -39.45 21.26
CA SER A 251 70.88 -39.33 21.11
C SER A 251 70.19 -39.21 22.46
N GLY A 252 69.41 -38.14 22.66
CA GLY A 252 68.60 -38.05 23.87
C GLY A 252 67.84 -36.74 24.00
N PHE A 253 66.69 -36.78 24.69
CA PHE A 253 65.75 -35.65 24.77
C PHE A 253 66.17 -34.55 25.76
N ASN A 254 67.07 -34.85 26.71
CA ASN A 254 67.53 -33.86 27.69
C ASN A 254 68.78 -33.12 27.17
N PRO A 255 68.69 -31.83 26.82
CA PRO A 255 69.80 -31.09 26.24
C PRO A 255 70.98 -30.92 27.18
N VAL A 256 70.73 -30.77 28.49
CA VAL A 256 71.79 -30.61 29.50
C VAL A 256 72.58 -31.91 29.64
N ARG A 257 71.89 -33.05 29.74
CA ARG A 257 72.56 -34.36 29.83
C ARG A 257 73.31 -34.70 28.53
N ARG A 258 72.77 -34.31 27.38
CA ARG A 258 73.43 -34.52 26.09
C ARG A 258 74.74 -33.74 26.01
N GLU A 259 74.74 -32.52 26.52
CA GLU A 259 75.95 -31.70 26.59
C GLU A 259 76.99 -32.28 27.55
N VAL A 260 76.55 -32.76 28.73
CA VAL A 260 77.43 -33.47 29.67
C VAL A 260 78.07 -34.68 29.00
N ALA A 261 77.28 -35.47 28.25
CA ALA A 261 77.79 -36.62 27.49
C ALA A 261 78.81 -36.20 26.43
N ARG A 262 78.57 -35.10 25.70
CA ARG A 262 79.48 -34.54 24.70
C ARG A 262 80.83 -34.16 25.29
N ILE A 263 80.83 -33.35 26.35
CA ILE A 263 82.05 -32.90 27.03
C ILE A 263 82.81 -34.08 27.65
N SER A 264 82.07 -35.03 28.24
CA SER A 264 82.66 -36.25 28.82
C SER A 264 83.37 -37.09 27.76
N LEU A 265 82.74 -37.26 26.58
CA LEU A 265 83.33 -37.98 25.45
C LEU A 265 84.57 -37.27 24.91
N GLU A 266 84.53 -35.95 24.70
CA GLU A 266 85.69 -35.17 24.24
C GLU A 266 86.89 -35.31 25.19
N ARG A 267 86.63 -35.28 26.51
CA ARG A 267 87.68 -35.47 27.53
C ARG A 267 88.22 -36.89 27.58
N LEU A 268 87.35 -37.90 27.48
CA LEU A 268 87.76 -39.31 27.40
C LEU A 268 88.62 -39.57 26.17
N ILE A 269 88.30 -38.93 25.04
CA ILE A 269 89.09 -39.01 23.81
C ILE A 269 90.47 -38.38 24.01
N ALA A 270 90.54 -37.20 24.61
CA ALA A 270 91.79 -36.51 24.88
C ALA A 270 92.69 -37.26 25.89
N ASP A 271 92.11 -37.90 26.91
CA ASP A 271 92.83 -38.69 27.93
C ASP A 271 93.28 -40.07 27.38
N GLY A 272 92.55 -40.63 26.42
CA GLY A 272 92.90 -41.88 25.74
C GLY A 272 92.73 -43.16 26.58
N ARG A 273 92.36 -43.03 27.86
CA ARG A 273 92.12 -44.13 28.82
C ARG A 273 90.63 -44.23 29.13
N ILE A 274 89.99 -45.29 28.61
CA ILE A 274 88.54 -45.48 28.72
C ILE A 274 88.25 -46.75 29.52
N HIS A 275 87.85 -46.58 30.79
CA HIS A 275 87.38 -47.65 31.67
C HIS A 275 86.30 -47.11 32.64
N PRO A 276 85.42 -47.96 33.20
CA PRO A 276 84.23 -47.50 33.93
C PRO A 276 84.49 -46.48 35.04
N ALA A 277 85.48 -46.73 35.91
CA ALA A 277 85.80 -45.80 36.99
C ALA A 277 86.24 -44.40 36.51
N ARG A 278 86.90 -44.30 35.35
CA ARG A 278 87.33 -43.03 34.77
C ARG A 278 86.19 -42.32 34.04
N ILE A 279 85.29 -43.10 33.43
CA ILE A 279 84.06 -42.58 32.81
C ILE A 279 83.21 -41.89 33.88
N GLU A 280 82.94 -42.55 35.00
CA GLU A 280 82.16 -41.98 36.11
C GLU A 280 82.79 -40.68 36.63
N GLU A 281 84.11 -40.69 36.88
CA GLU A 281 84.84 -39.49 37.35
C GLU A 281 84.77 -38.32 36.36
N LEU A 282 84.93 -38.58 35.06
CA LEU A 282 84.91 -37.51 34.05
C LEU A 282 83.50 -37.00 33.77
N VAL A 283 82.49 -37.86 33.87
CA VAL A 283 81.08 -37.45 33.76
C VAL A 283 80.67 -36.55 34.92
N GLU A 284 81.10 -36.87 36.15
CA GLU A 284 80.85 -36.01 37.32
C GLU A 284 81.50 -34.63 37.14
N LYS A 285 82.77 -34.58 36.73
CA LYS A 285 83.47 -33.31 36.43
C LYS A 285 82.82 -32.52 35.29
N ALA A 286 82.35 -33.20 34.24
CA ALA A 286 81.64 -32.54 33.14
C ALA A 286 80.27 -32.02 33.59
N ALA A 287 79.58 -32.72 34.49
CA ALA A 287 78.31 -32.27 35.07
C ALA A 287 78.49 -30.98 35.89
N GLU A 288 79.52 -30.91 36.73
CA GLU A 288 79.85 -29.71 37.50
C GLU A 288 80.16 -28.50 36.59
N GLU A 289 80.95 -28.71 35.53
CA GLU A 289 81.28 -27.66 34.57
C GLU A 289 80.06 -27.15 33.81
N VAL A 290 79.20 -28.06 33.36
CA VAL A 290 77.95 -27.68 32.70
C VAL A 290 77.07 -26.91 33.68
N GLU A 291 77.01 -27.29 34.96
CA GLU A 291 76.26 -26.56 35.99
C GLU A 291 76.79 -25.13 36.21
N VAL A 292 78.12 -24.95 36.24
CA VAL A 292 78.74 -23.62 36.31
C VAL A 292 78.40 -22.79 35.07
N SER A 293 78.56 -23.36 33.87
CA SER A 293 78.23 -22.69 32.60
C SER A 293 76.73 -22.32 32.51
N ILE A 294 75.84 -23.17 33.02
CA ILE A 294 74.40 -22.87 33.15
C ILE A 294 74.23 -21.63 34.02
N ARG A 295 74.84 -21.61 35.20
CA ARG A 295 74.69 -20.49 36.14
C ARG A 295 75.22 -19.19 35.55
N GLU A 296 76.43 -19.20 34.97
CA GLU A 296 77.05 -18.03 34.34
C GLU A 296 76.19 -17.51 33.18
N ALA A 297 75.66 -18.40 32.33
CA ALA A 297 74.79 -18.01 31.23
C ALA A 297 73.47 -17.39 31.72
N GLY A 298 72.90 -17.92 32.80
CA GLY A 298 71.72 -17.35 33.45
C GLY A 298 72.00 -15.96 34.03
N GLU A 299 73.10 -15.81 34.77
CA GLU A 299 73.52 -14.52 35.36
C GLU A 299 73.76 -13.48 34.26
N GLN A 300 74.48 -13.84 33.20
CA GLN A 300 74.72 -12.97 32.05
C GLN A 300 73.42 -12.57 31.35
N ALA A 301 72.51 -13.51 31.11
CA ALA A 301 71.22 -13.20 30.48
C ALA A 301 70.37 -12.23 31.32
N THR A 302 70.36 -12.39 32.64
CA THR A 302 69.66 -11.45 33.53
C THR A 302 70.33 -10.08 33.60
N PHE A 303 71.65 -10.05 33.48
CA PHE A 303 72.44 -8.82 33.41
C PHE A 303 72.15 -8.05 32.11
N ASP A 304 72.20 -8.72 30.96
CA ASP A 304 71.97 -8.11 29.64
C ASP A 304 70.56 -7.50 29.50
N VAL A 305 69.57 -8.11 30.16
CA VAL A 305 68.17 -7.64 30.16
C VAL A 305 67.90 -6.64 31.31
N GLY A 306 68.86 -6.42 32.21
CA GLY A 306 68.76 -5.43 33.29
C GLY A 306 67.80 -5.81 34.41
N VAL A 307 67.53 -7.10 34.64
CA VAL A 307 66.63 -7.59 35.69
C VAL A 307 67.45 -8.09 36.88
N HIS A 308 67.19 -7.56 38.07
CA HIS A 308 67.97 -7.87 39.28
C HIS A 308 67.09 -8.47 40.38
N GLY A 309 67.67 -9.22 41.31
CA GLY A 309 66.96 -9.82 42.45
C GLY A 309 66.17 -11.10 42.13
N ILE A 310 66.52 -11.79 41.05
CA ILE A 310 65.91 -13.07 40.68
C ILE A 310 66.46 -14.18 41.58
N HIS A 311 65.60 -15.11 42.00
CA HIS A 311 65.99 -16.25 42.83
C HIS A 311 67.02 -17.15 42.09
N PRO A 312 68.08 -17.65 42.76
CA PRO A 312 69.15 -18.44 42.12
C PRO A 312 68.66 -19.63 41.28
N GLU A 313 67.62 -20.33 41.73
CA GLU A 313 67.01 -21.42 40.96
C GLU A 313 66.40 -20.95 39.62
N ILE A 314 65.83 -19.75 39.56
CA ILE A 314 65.28 -19.20 38.30
C ILE A 314 66.42 -18.83 37.35
N ILE A 315 67.52 -18.29 37.89
CA ILE A 315 68.73 -18.02 37.12
C ILE A 315 69.28 -19.32 36.50
N LYS A 316 69.31 -20.40 37.28
CA LYS A 316 69.68 -21.74 36.80
C LYS A 316 68.74 -22.26 35.70
N LEU A 317 67.43 -22.08 35.85
CA LEU A 317 66.45 -22.45 34.81
C LEU A 317 66.65 -21.65 33.51
N LEU A 318 66.93 -20.35 33.60
CA LEU A 318 67.22 -19.50 32.45
C LEU A 318 68.50 -19.95 31.74
N GLY A 319 69.55 -20.25 32.50
CA GLY A 319 70.82 -20.73 31.98
C GLY A 319 70.70 -22.04 31.19
N MET A 320 69.82 -22.95 31.62
CA MET A 320 69.57 -24.22 30.91
C MET A 320 69.04 -24.01 29.48
N LEU A 321 68.45 -22.86 29.17
CA LEU A 321 67.95 -22.54 27.82
C LEU A 321 69.08 -22.41 26.79
N LYS A 322 70.31 -22.09 27.22
CA LYS A 322 71.52 -22.05 26.37
C LYS A 322 71.68 -23.36 25.56
N TYR A 323 71.43 -24.49 26.23
CA TYR A 323 71.60 -25.82 25.65
C TYR A 323 70.37 -26.34 24.89
N ARG A 324 69.22 -25.67 25.02
CA ARG A 324 67.99 -26.04 24.30
C ARG A 324 67.95 -25.43 22.88
N THR A 325 68.57 -24.28 22.70
CA THR A 325 68.50 -23.46 21.46
C THR A 325 69.77 -23.51 20.62
N SER A 326 70.92 -23.81 21.21
CA SER A 326 72.13 -24.21 20.49
C SER A 326 72.07 -25.67 20.02
#